data_AF-A0A5E4XKI5-F1
#
_entry.id   AF-A0A5E4XKI5-F1
#
_cell.length_a   1.000
_cell.length_b   1.000
_cell.length_c   1.000
_cell.angle_alpha   90.00
_cell.angle_beta   90.00
_cell.angle_gamma   90.00
#
_symmetry.space_group_name_H-M   'P 1'
#
loop_
_entity.id
_entity.type
_entity.pdbx_description
1 polymer ?
#
loop_
_entity_poly.entity_id
_entity_poly.type
_entity_poly.pdbx_seq_one_letter_code
_entity_poly.pdbx_strand_id
1 'polypeptide(L)'
;MSAMAPIHSADPIPTMPDGLSHEAQQELSALAVSLRVHFNGLLQTAVQIALITYRLSQIIGDSVKAQAYFCQVTGKAPSTFRNYRGIGRIVSKHFTHPEGYIPMHITRLPLETFQLLDDDIDARVVDAIAEHAQNGPLTVPQVKKLIAEATADLRGDLDEANARVVELAASAAEAQAHAKDAEIGEASAKAKHDSVVVQLRAQEQLATELQADRSAILNDLREAQEDINRLRQAESQIQYVDKTVEVLPPDVESLEQARTELAEVSARKARLTQELQDLESMIADARESSKSIDELENGVGGLIAAFPSALVLKMRGSNPMIGTKIDAIAGQLRALADTLASKKIA
;
A
#
# COMPACT_ATOMS: atom_id res chain seq x y z
N MET A 1 96.30 6.89 20.22
CA MET A 1 95.33 7.95 19.91
C MET A 1 94.05 7.27 19.42
N SER A 2 93.12 7.00 20.34
CA SER A 2 91.77 6.54 20.00
C SER A 2 90.85 7.76 20.06
N ALA A 3 90.37 8.19 18.91
CA ALA A 3 89.41 9.28 18.83
C ALA A 3 88.08 8.79 19.41
N MET A 4 87.72 9.31 20.59
CA MET A 4 86.34 9.29 21.06
C MET A 4 85.50 10.07 20.05
N ALA A 5 84.60 9.38 19.36
CA ALA A 5 83.55 10.05 18.61
C ALA A 5 82.69 10.86 19.60
N PRO A 6 82.41 12.15 19.32
CA PRO A 6 81.62 12.96 20.21
C PRO A 6 80.18 12.42 20.24
N ILE A 7 79.72 12.06 21.44
CA ILE A 7 78.29 11.88 21.70
C ILE A 7 77.67 13.28 21.55
N HIS A 8 77.03 13.54 20.41
CA HIS A 8 76.20 14.72 20.26
C HIS A 8 74.95 14.56 21.12
N SER A 9 75.04 15.00 22.37
CA SER A 9 73.90 15.28 23.25
C SER A 9 73.23 16.61 22.85
N ALA A 10 72.85 16.74 21.59
CA ALA A 10 71.92 17.78 21.17
C ALA A 10 70.57 17.09 21.03
N ASP A 11 69.75 17.20 22.08
CA ASP A 11 68.33 16.84 22.02
C ASP A 11 67.71 17.77 20.97
N PRO A 12 67.46 17.33 19.71
CA PRO A 12 67.05 18.26 18.68
C PRO A 12 65.67 18.76 19.05
N ILE A 13 65.51 20.08 19.11
CA ILE A 13 64.20 20.72 19.22
C ILE A 13 63.39 20.21 18.02
N PRO A 14 62.25 19.53 18.24
CA PRO A 14 61.42 19.02 17.15
C PRO A 14 61.08 20.14 16.17
N THR A 15 61.22 19.90 14.87
CA THR A 15 60.86 20.92 13.88
C THR A 15 59.34 21.06 13.85
N MET A 16 58.82 22.24 14.21
CA MET A 16 57.38 22.46 14.29
C MET A 16 56.75 22.39 12.88
N PRO A 17 55.63 21.68 12.69
CA PRO A 17 54.95 21.63 11.39
C PRO A 17 54.41 23.00 10.96
N ASP A 18 54.63 23.36 9.69
CA ASP A 18 54.16 24.63 9.12
C ASP A 18 52.62 24.71 9.05
N GLY A 19 52.07 25.92 9.20
CA GLY A 19 50.64 26.20 9.00
C GLY A 19 49.72 25.96 10.20
N LEU A 20 50.27 25.64 11.38
CA LEU A 20 49.50 25.48 12.62
C LEU A 20 49.20 26.84 13.29
N SER A 21 48.03 26.95 13.93
CA SER A 21 47.70 28.10 14.79
C SER A 21 48.61 28.13 16.03
N HIS A 22 48.74 29.31 16.66
CA HIS A 22 49.55 29.46 17.87
C HIS A 22 49.07 28.54 19.01
N GLU A 23 47.75 28.38 19.17
CA GLU A 23 47.17 27.45 20.16
C GLU A 23 47.52 25.98 19.85
N ALA A 24 47.42 25.57 18.57
CA ALA A 24 47.78 24.23 18.13
C ALA A 24 49.28 23.95 18.32
N GLN A 25 50.13 24.95 18.12
CA GLN A 25 51.58 24.87 18.38
C GLN A 25 51.88 24.66 19.87
N GLN A 26 51.19 25.39 20.76
CA GLN A 26 51.34 25.23 22.20
C GLN A 26 50.87 23.83 22.65
N GLU A 27 49.70 23.39 22.21
CA GLU A 27 49.18 22.05 22.50
C GLU A 27 50.15 20.97 22.00
N LEU A 28 50.64 21.08 20.76
CA LEU A 28 51.57 20.13 20.15
C LEU A 28 52.90 20.05 20.90
N SER A 29 53.40 21.18 21.42
CA SER A 29 54.62 21.21 22.25
C SER A 29 54.42 20.50 23.58
N ALA A 30 53.28 20.71 24.24
CA ALA A 30 52.94 20.03 25.50
C ALA A 30 52.79 18.52 25.30
N LEU A 31 52.12 18.10 24.22
CA LEU A 31 51.99 16.69 23.86
C LEU A 31 53.35 16.05 23.55
N ALA A 32 54.26 16.76 22.88
CA ALA A 32 55.61 16.26 22.61
C ALA A 32 56.42 16.02 23.89
N VAL A 33 56.34 16.94 24.86
CA VAL A 33 56.96 16.77 26.18
C VAL A 33 56.37 15.58 26.91
N SER A 34 55.03 15.48 26.96
CA SER A 34 54.34 14.36 27.59
C SER A 34 54.70 13.02 26.95
N LEU A 35 54.75 12.96 25.62
CA LEU A 35 55.15 11.76 24.86
C LEU A 35 56.57 11.31 25.21
N ARG A 36 57.53 12.25 25.31
CA ARG A 36 58.90 11.95 25.75
C ARG A 36 58.94 11.39 27.17
N VAL A 37 58.17 11.97 28.09
CA VAL A 37 58.07 11.51 29.48
C VAL A 37 57.51 10.08 29.54
N HIS A 38 56.45 9.77 28.80
CA HIS A 38 55.85 8.44 28.80
C HIS A 38 56.72 7.36 28.14
N PHE A 39 57.53 7.71 27.14
CA PHE A 39 58.46 6.76 26.53
C PHE A 39 59.76 6.52 27.34
N ASN A 40 60.18 7.50 28.14
CA ASN A 40 61.43 7.44 28.91
C ASN A 40 61.21 7.15 30.42
N GLY A 41 59.97 7.21 30.90
CA GLY A 41 59.59 6.92 32.28
C GLY A 41 59.38 5.43 32.57
N LEU A 42 59.43 5.06 33.86
CA LEU A 42 59.19 3.69 34.36
C LEU A 42 57.69 3.29 34.37
N LEU A 43 56.79 4.26 34.28
CA LEU A 43 55.33 4.03 34.24
C LEU A 43 54.86 3.98 32.79
N GLN A 44 54.90 2.78 32.20
CA GLN A 44 54.41 2.54 30.85
C GLN A 44 52.87 2.60 30.81
N THR A 45 52.33 3.77 30.52
CA THR A 45 50.92 3.95 30.17
C THR A 45 50.77 3.86 28.65
N ALA A 46 50.90 2.66 28.10
CA ALA A 46 50.86 2.44 26.65
C ALA A 46 49.60 3.01 25.98
N VAL A 47 48.45 2.99 26.68
CA VAL A 47 47.22 3.64 26.25
C VAL A 47 47.35 5.18 26.19
N GLN A 48 48.01 5.81 27.16
CA GLN A 48 48.26 7.25 27.13
C GLN A 48 49.20 7.63 25.98
N ILE A 49 50.23 6.83 25.72
CA ILE A 49 51.09 6.99 24.53
C ILE A 49 50.25 6.94 23.25
N ALA A 50 49.33 5.97 23.16
CA ALA A 50 48.44 5.81 22.01
C ALA A 50 47.56 7.06 21.79
N LEU A 51 46.95 7.58 22.86
CA LEU A 51 46.06 8.74 22.82
C LEU A 51 46.80 10.03 22.47
N ILE A 52 47.96 10.26 23.08
CA ILE A 52 48.82 11.42 22.77
C ILE A 52 49.24 11.35 21.31
N THR A 53 49.63 10.16 20.83
CA THR A 53 50.02 9.94 19.42
C THR A 53 48.85 10.21 18.46
N TYR A 54 47.64 9.78 18.81
CA TYR A 54 46.45 10.02 18.02
C TYR A 54 46.06 11.51 18.00
N ARG A 55 46.07 12.20 19.15
CA ARG A 55 45.78 13.63 19.26
C ARG A 55 46.81 14.48 18.50
N LEU A 56 48.08 14.14 18.61
CA LEU A 56 49.17 14.76 17.85
C LEU A 56 48.92 14.65 16.33
N SER A 57 48.49 13.48 15.87
CA SER A 57 48.13 13.25 14.46
C SER A 57 46.92 14.09 14.02
N GLN A 58 45.92 14.25 14.88
CA GLN A 58 44.76 15.11 14.61
C GLN A 58 45.14 16.59 14.48
N ILE A 59 46.01 17.10 15.37
CA ILE A 59 46.45 18.51 15.35
C ILE A 59 47.24 18.81 14.07
N ILE A 60 48.13 17.90 13.66
CA ILE A 60 48.97 18.08 12.48
C ILE A 60 48.18 17.89 11.19
N GLY A 61 47.16 17.03 11.18
CA GLY A 61 46.27 16.76 10.05
C GLY A 61 46.90 15.92 8.93
N ASP A 62 48.20 16.11 8.65
CA ASP A 62 48.97 15.34 7.68
C ASP A 62 49.66 14.13 8.35
N SER A 63 49.27 12.93 7.92
CA SER A 63 49.78 11.66 8.44
C SER A 63 51.29 11.50 8.31
N VAL A 64 51.89 11.97 7.21
CA VAL A 64 53.33 11.81 6.93
C VAL A 64 54.12 12.77 7.79
N LYS A 65 53.65 14.03 7.90
CA LYS A 65 54.26 15.03 8.78
C LYS A 65 54.12 14.65 10.25
N ALA A 66 52.96 14.14 10.67
CA ALA A 66 52.73 13.67 12.03
C ALA A 66 53.65 12.50 12.40
N GLN A 67 53.86 11.56 11.46
CA GLN A 67 54.79 10.46 11.63
C GLN A 67 56.24 10.96 11.76
N ALA A 68 56.67 11.87 10.89
CA ALA A 68 58.01 12.45 10.94
C ALA A 68 58.26 13.19 12.27
N TYR A 69 57.28 14.01 12.69
CA TYR A 69 57.33 14.73 13.95
C TYR A 69 57.37 13.78 15.16
N PHE A 70 56.52 12.75 15.20
CA PHE A 70 56.55 11.72 16.24
C PHE A 70 57.92 11.01 16.33
N CYS A 71 58.50 10.63 15.19
CA CYS A 71 59.81 9.97 15.16
C CYS A 71 60.91 10.90 15.68
N GLN A 72 60.88 12.20 15.34
CA GLN A 72 61.81 13.20 15.88
C GLN A 72 61.66 13.39 17.40
N VAL A 73 60.42 13.44 17.89
CA VAL A 73 60.14 13.65 19.32
C VAL A 73 60.58 12.46 20.16
N THR A 74 60.37 11.24 19.68
CA THR A 74 60.52 10.00 20.49
C THR A 74 61.75 9.17 20.16
N GLY A 75 62.37 9.38 19.00
CA GLY A 75 63.42 8.52 18.46
C GLY A 75 62.93 7.11 18.07
N LYS A 76 61.62 6.86 18.00
CA LYS A 76 61.05 5.55 17.68
C LYS A 76 60.83 5.37 16.17
N ALA A 77 60.65 4.11 15.77
CA ALA A 77 60.45 3.76 14.37
C ALA A 77 59.06 4.19 13.85
N PRO A 78 58.93 4.45 12.53
CA PRO A 78 57.64 4.66 11.85
C PRO A 78 56.54 3.64 12.14
N SER A 79 56.88 2.37 12.36
CA SER A 79 55.91 1.32 12.69
C SER A 79 55.27 1.55 14.06
N THR A 80 56.04 2.04 15.03
CA THR A 80 55.57 2.40 16.37
C THR A 80 54.50 3.50 16.30
N PHE A 81 54.73 4.53 15.47
CA PHE A 81 53.72 5.57 15.23
C PHE A 81 52.40 4.99 14.71
N ARG A 82 52.46 4.14 13.67
CA ARG A 82 51.25 3.54 13.08
C ARG A 82 50.46 2.71 14.10
N ASN A 83 51.14 1.90 14.89
CA ASN A 83 50.50 1.05 15.90
C ASN A 83 49.84 1.89 17.00
N TYR A 84 50.56 2.83 17.60
CA TYR A 84 50.02 3.68 18.67
C TYR A 84 48.93 4.63 18.17
N ARG A 85 49.05 5.15 16.95
CA ARG A 85 47.99 5.97 16.33
C ARG A 85 46.71 5.16 16.13
N GLY A 86 46.80 3.95 15.60
CA GLY A 86 45.64 3.09 15.37
C GLY A 86 44.92 2.75 16.68
N ILE A 87 45.69 2.36 17.70
CA ILE A 87 45.16 2.08 19.02
C ILE A 87 44.53 3.32 19.65
N GLY A 88 45.20 4.48 19.56
CA GLY A 88 44.68 5.73 20.10
C GLY A 88 43.36 6.15 19.46
N ARG A 89 43.19 5.88 18.15
CA ARG A 89 41.92 6.08 17.44
C ARG A 89 40.81 5.19 18.01
N ILE A 90 41.08 3.89 18.16
CA ILE A 90 40.12 2.92 18.71
C ILE A 90 39.70 3.31 20.13
N VAL A 91 40.68 3.59 20.99
CA VAL A 91 40.42 4.00 22.38
C VAL A 91 39.62 5.30 22.42
N SER A 92 40.01 6.29 21.63
CA SER A 92 39.31 7.59 21.58
C SER A 92 37.88 7.46 21.06
N LYS A 93 37.61 6.56 20.10
CA LYS A 93 36.29 6.38 19.50
C LYS A 93 35.34 5.61 20.43
N HIS A 94 35.83 4.53 21.03
CA HIS A 94 34.97 3.52 21.66
C HIS A 94 35.00 3.54 23.19
N PHE A 95 36.09 4.03 23.80
CA PHE A 95 36.29 3.94 25.25
C PHE A 95 36.40 5.29 25.95
N THR A 96 36.10 6.38 25.25
CA THR A 96 36.02 7.71 25.86
C THR A 96 34.68 7.87 26.56
N HIS A 97 34.72 8.15 27.86
CA HIS A 97 33.53 8.46 28.64
C HIS A 97 32.86 9.74 28.11
N PRO A 98 31.52 9.92 28.22
CA PRO A 98 30.84 11.13 27.78
C PRO A 98 31.39 12.44 28.38
N GLU A 99 31.98 12.36 29.57
CA GLU A 99 32.66 13.49 30.25
C GLU A 99 34.07 13.79 29.71
N GLY A 100 34.53 13.07 28.67
CA GLY A 100 35.77 13.35 27.95
C GLY A 100 37.04 12.70 28.54
N TYR A 101 36.92 11.83 29.55
CA TYR A 101 38.05 11.08 30.10
C TYR A 101 38.00 9.60 29.70
N ILE A 102 39.13 8.89 29.85
CA ILE A 102 39.20 7.44 29.60
C ILE A 102 39.24 6.71 30.95
N PRO A 103 38.33 5.76 31.19
CA PRO A 103 38.29 5.06 32.47
C PRO A 103 39.59 4.34 32.79
N MET A 104 40.01 4.37 34.06
CA MET A 104 41.28 3.78 34.48
C MET A 104 41.39 2.28 34.17
N HIS A 105 40.29 1.54 34.25
CA HIS A 105 40.27 0.11 33.93
C HIS A 105 40.62 -0.17 32.46
N ILE A 106 40.27 0.73 31.54
CA ILE A 106 40.65 0.66 30.12
C ILE A 106 42.14 0.95 29.95
N THR A 107 42.67 1.94 30.67
CA THR A 107 44.11 2.28 30.57
C THR A 107 45.06 1.18 31.05
N ARG A 108 44.55 0.21 31.80
CA ARG A 108 45.28 -0.96 32.32
C ARG A 108 45.22 -2.17 31.41
N LEU A 109 44.46 -2.12 30.30
CA LEU A 109 44.39 -3.22 29.36
C LEU A 109 45.72 -3.38 28.61
N PRO A 110 46.12 -4.63 28.30
CA PRO A 110 47.27 -4.89 27.43
C PRO A 110 47.13 -4.19 26.08
N LEU A 111 48.23 -3.69 25.54
CA LEU A 111 48.21 -2.96 24.27
C LEU A 111 47.73 -3.85 23.10
N GLU A 112 48.07 -5.14 23.16
CA GLU A 112 47.68 -6.15 22.19
C GLU A 112 46.16 -6.36 22.15
N THR A 113 45.44 -6.05 23.23
CA THR A 113 43.98 -6.13 23.29
C THR A 113 43.35 -5.18 22.27
N PHE A 114 43.85 -3.95 22.17
CA PHE A 114 43.31 -2.95 21.25
C PHE A 114 43.65 -3.25 19.79
N GLN A 115 44.64 -4.11 19.53
CA GLN A 115 44.95 -4.57 18.17
C GLN A 115 43.96 -5.61 17.65
N LEU A 116 43.12 -6.17 18.54
CA LEU A 116 42.04 -7.10 18.18
C LEU A 116 40.74 -6.38 17.81
N LEU A 117 40.68 -5.07 18.03
CA LEU A 117 39.49 -4.25 17.80
C LEU A 117 39.70 -3.45 16.51
N ASP A 118 38.67 -3.41 15.69
CA ASP A 118 38.62 -2.57 14.50
C ASP A 118 37.81 -1.30 14.77
N ASP A 119 37.83 -0.36 13.81
CA ASP A 119 37.06 0.87 13.93
C ASP A 119 35.55 0.63 13.99
N ASP A 120 35.08 -0.44 13.36
CA ASP A 120 33.65 -0.79 13.25
C ASP A 120 33.26 -1.92 14.20
N ILE A 121 34.02 -2.09 15.28
CA ILE A 121 33.68 -3.05 16.33
C ILE A 121 32.28 -2.75 16.90
N ASP A 122 31.52 -3.80 17.13
CA ASP A 122 30.18 -3.72 17.69
C ASP A 122 30.22 -3.13 19.12
N ALA A 123 29.27 -2.25 19.44
CA ALA A 123 29.17 -1.62 20.75
C ALA A 123 29.04 -2.65 21.88
N ARG A 124 28.36 -3.78 21.65
CA ARG A 124 28.21 -4.87 22.64
C ARG A 124 29.57 -5.45 23.05
N VAL A 125 30.51 -5.55 22.11
CA VAL A 125 31.88 -6.02 22.40
C VAL A 125 32.60 -5.00 23.26
N VAL A 126 32.48 -3.71 22.94
CA VAL A 126 33.10 -2.61 23.67
C VAL A 126 32.59 -2.56 25.11
N ASP A 127 31.27 -2.65 25.28
CA ASP A 127 30.60 -2.65 26.58
C ASP A 127 31.01 -3.87 27.41
N ALA A 128 31.03 -5.07 26.80
CA ALA A 128 31.46 -6.29 27.47
C ALA A 128 32.92 -6.20 27.95
N ILE A 129 33.83 -5.66 27.13
CA ILE A 129 35.23 -5.44 27.51
C ILE A 129 35.31 -4.43 28.66
N ALA A 130 34.58 -3.32 28.58
CA ALA A 130 34.59 -2.28 29.60
C ALA A 130 34.07 -2.79 30.95
N GLU A 131 32.94 -3.51 30.94
CA GLU A 131 32.34 -4.11 32.14
C GLU A 131 33.29 -5.14 32.78
N HIS A 132 33.83 -6.07 31.98
CA HIS A 132 34.74 -7.10 32.50
C HIS A 132 36.05 -6.49 33.02
N ALA A 133 36.54 -5.41 32.41
CA ALA A 133 37.74 -4.71 32.86
C ALA A 133 37.55 -4.00 34.21
N GLN A 134 36.32 -3.65 34.61
CA GLN A 134 36.05 -3.09 35.94
C GLN A 134 36.36 -4.09 37.06
N ASN A 135 36.20 -5.38 36.79
CA ASN A 135 36.42 -6.46 37.76
C ASN A 135 37.90 -6.87 37.87
N GLY A 136 38.78 -6.37 37.00
CA GLY A 136 40.21 -6.66 37.02
C GLY A 136 40.87 -6.54 35.64
N PRO A 137 42.21 -6.56 35.57
CA PRO A 137 42.93 -6.50 34.30
C PRO A 137 42.61 -7.72 33.43
N LEU A 138 42.12 -7.48 32.22
CA LEU A 138 41.85 -8.53 31.25
C LEU A 138 43.11 -8.95 30.51
N THR A 139 43.25 -10.24 30.31
CA THR A 139 44.28 -10.83 29.44
C THR A 139 43.79 -10.85 27.98
N VAL A 140 44.74 -10.85 27.04
CA VAL A 140 44.44 -10.93 25.60
C VAL A 140 43.53 -12.14 25.24
N PRO A 141 43.73 -13.35 25.79
CA PRO A 141 42.82 -14.48 25.54
C PRO A 141 41.39 -14.25 26.05
N GLN A 142 41.23 -13.57 27.19
CA GLN A 142 39.89 -13.24 27.71
C GLN A 142 39.16 -12.28 26.78
N VAL A 143 39.85 -11.28 26.24
CA VAL A 143 39.21 -10.36 25.28
C VAL A 143 38.88 -11.03 23.95
N LYS A 144 39.74 -11.92 23.44
CA LYS A 144 39.40 -12.76 22.26
C LYS A 144 38.14 -13.57 22.49
N LYS A 145 37.97 -14.12 23.70
CA LYS A 145 36.77 -14.88 24.07
C LYS A 145 35.52 -13.99 24.05
N LEU A 146 35.58 -12.79 24.64
CA LEU A 146 34.46 -11.83 24.62
C LEU A 146 34.07 -11.42 23.20
N ILE A 147 35.06 -11.17 22.31
CA ILE A 147 34.79 -10.86 20.90
C ILE A 147 34.07 -12.04 20.22
N ALA A 148 34.52 -13.28 20.47
CA ALA A 148 33.93 -14.47 19.87
C ALA A 148 32.49 -14.71 20.35
N GLU A 149 32.22 -14.52 21.64
CA GLU A 149 30.88 -14.65 22.23
C GLU A 149 29.91 -13.63 21.62
N ALA A 150 30.27 -12.34 21.62
CA ALA A 150 29.43 -11.31 21.02
C ALA A 150 29.22 -11.51 19.51
N THR A 151 30.22 -12.01 18.78
CA THR A 151 30.07 -12.34 17.35
C THR A 151 29.11 -13.52 17.14
N ALA A 152 29.09 -14.50 18.04
CA ALA A 152 28.16 -15.61 17.98
C ALA A 152 26.72 -15.15 18.27
N ASP A 153 26.54 -14.28 19.25
CA ASP A 153 25.23 -13.69 19.59
C ASP A 153 24.67 -12.88 18.42
N LEU A 154 25.50 -12.04 17.77
CA LEU A 154 25.10 -11.28 16.59
C LEU A 154 24.68 -12.17 15.42
N ARG A 155 25.31 -13.34 15.23
CA ARG A 155 24.88 -14.31 14.22
C ARG A 155 23.53 -14.92 14.58
N GLY A 156 23.30 -15.23 15.85
CA GLY A 156 22.00 -15.70 16.34
C GLY A 156 20.89 -14.69 16.08
N ASP A 157 21.12 -13.41 16.43
CA ASP A 157 20.18 -12.31 16.17
C ASP A 157 19.90 -12.16 14.67
N LEU A 158 20.92 -12.28 13.82
CA LEU A 158 20.78 -12.19 12.37
C LEU A 158 19.97 -13.34 11.79
N ASP A 159 20.19 -14.57 12.26
CA ASP A 159 19.44 -15.75 11.83
C ASP A 159 17.97 -15.65 12.26
N GLU A 160 17.70 -15.16 13.48
CA GLU A 160 16.33 -14.92 13.95
C GLU A 160 15.64 -13.80 13.14
N ALA A 161 16.34 -12.71 12.87
CA ALA A 161 15.81 -11.62 12.04
C ALA A 161 15.51 -12.11 10.61
N ASN A 162 16.38 -12.91 10.01
CA ASN A 162 16.16 -13.51 8.70
C ASN A 162 14.94 -14.44 8.70
N ALA A 163 14.75 -15.26 9.73
CA ALA A 163 13.57 -16.10 9.87
C ALA A 163 12.28 -15.26 9.91
N ARG A 164 12.26 -14.17 10.68
CA ARG A 164 11.12 -13.24 10.73
C ARG A 164 10.86 -12.55 9.39
N VAL A 165 11.89 -12.17 8.66
CA VAL A 165 11.75 -11.57 7.32
C VAL A 165 11.12 -12.55 6.33
N VAL A 166 11.50 -13.83 6.38
CA VAL A 166 10.90 -14.88 5.54
C VAL A 166 9.42 -15.07 5.86
N GLU A 167 9.06 -15.11 7.14
CA GLU A 167 7.66 -15.24 7.58
C GLU A 167 6.82 -14.02 7.14
N LEU A 168 7.34 -12.81 7.33
CA LEU A 168 6.67 -11.57 6.89
C LEU A 168 6.52 -11.52 5.37
N ALA A 169 7.52 -11.97 4.61
CA ALA A 169 7.44 -12.04 3.16
C ALA A 169 6.36 -13.03 2.68
N ALA A 170 6.22 -14.18 3.36
CA ALA A 170 5.15 -15.13 3.08
C ALA A 170 3.77 -14.52 3.37
N SER A 171 3.60 -13.87 4.53
CA SER A 171 2.34 -13.19 4.89
C SER A 171 1.98 -12.06 3.91
N ALA A 172 2.97 -11.29 3.46
CA ALA A 172 2.78 -10.24 2.46
C ALA A 172 2.34 -10.82 1.10
N ALA A 173 2.90 -11.96 0.68
CA ALA A 173 2.51 -12.64 -0.54
C ALA A 173 1.06 -13.15 -0.47
N GLU A 174 0.64 -13.72 0.66
CA GLU A 174 -0.75 -14.13 0.88
C GLU A 174 -1.72 -12.94 0.86
N ALA A 175 -1.38 -11.84 1.54
CA ALA A 175 -2.18 -10.62 1.51
C ALA A 175 -2.31 -10.04 0.10
N GLN A 176 -1.24 -10.09 -0.70
CA GLN A 176 -1.27 -9.63 -2.09
C GLN A 176 -2.14 -10.53 -2.97
N ALA A 177 -2.13 -11.85 -2.77
CA ALA A 177 -3.02 -12.77 -3.48
C ALA A 177 -4.48 -12.45 -3.18
N HIS A 178 -4.84 -12.27 -1.91
CA HIS A 178 -6.19 -11.87 -1.50
C HIS A 178 -6.63 -10.52 -2.07
N ALA A 179 -5.72 -9.55 -2.17
CA ALA A 179 -6.02 -8.26 -2.78
C ALA A 179 -6.36 -8.40 -4.28
N LYS A 180 -5.58 -9.21 -5.03
CA LYS A 180 -5.85 -9.48 -6.44
C LYS A 180 -7.18 -10.21 -6.65
N ASP A 181 -7.50 -11.19 -5.81
CA ASP A 181 -8.78 -11.89 -5.88
C ASP A 181 -9.96 -10.93 -5.63
N ALA A 182 -9.80 -9.98 -4.70
CA ALA A 182 -10.80 -8.95 -4.43
C ALA A 182 -10.98 -7.99 -5.62
N GLU A 183 -9.89 -7.55 -6.27
CA GLU A 183 -9.94 -6.72 -7.48
C GLU A 183 -10.67 -7.42 -8.64
N ILE A 184 -10.40 -8.72 -8.85
CA ILE A 184 -11.10 -9.53 -9.85
C ILE A 184 -12.60 -9.63 -9.51
N GLY A 185 -12.92 -9.83 -8.22
CA GLY A 185 -14.30 -9.86 -7.74
C GLY A 185 -15.04 -8.54 -8.00
N GLU A 186 -14.40 -7.40 -7.74
CA GLU A 186 -14.95 -6.07 -8.00
C GLU A 186 -15.18 -5.82 -9.49
N ALA A 187 -14.20 -6.16 -10.35
CA ALA A 187 -14.35 -6.03 -11.79
C ALA A 187 -15.52 -6.87 -12.32
N SER A 188 -15.69 -8.10 -11.81
CA SER A 188 -16.82 -8.97 -12.17
C SER A 188 -18.16 -8.39 -11.71
N ALA A 189 -18.23 -7.86 -10.48
CA ALA A 189 -19.44 -7.23 -9.95
C ALA A 189 -19.83 -5.98 -10.76
N LYS A 190 -18.86 -5.15 -11.13
CA LYS A 190 -19.06 -3.97 -11.97
C LYS A 190 -19.57 -4.33 -13.37
N ALA A 191 -18.99 -5.34 -14.01
CA ALA A 191 -19.45 -5.82 -15.31
C ALA A 191 -20.91 -6.34 -15.26
N LYS A 192 -21.29 -7.02 -14.18
CA LYS A 192 -22.68 -7.46 -13.97
C LYS A 192 -23.62 -6.28 -13.76
N HIS A 193 -23.22 -5.31 -12.94
CA HIS A 193 -23.99 -4.08 -12.73
C HIS A 193 -24.24 -3.35 -14.06
N ASP A 194 -23.20 -3.14 -14.86
CA ASP A 194 -23.31 -2.46 -16.16
C ASP A 194 -24.26 -3.21 -17.12
N SER A 195 -24.22 -4.55 -17.10
CA SER A 195 -25.16 -5.38 -17.86
C SER A 195 -26.61 -5.19 -17.39
N VAL A 196 -26.86 -5.11 -16.08
CA VAL A 196 -28.20 -4.89 -15.52
C VAL A 196 -28.73 -3.50 -15.91
N VAL A 197 -27.89 -2.47 -15.82
CA VAL A 197 -28.26 -1.09 -16.21
C VAL A 197 -28.63 -1.01 -17.70
N VAL A 198 -27.90 -1.71 -18.59
CA VAL A 198 -28.25 -1.76 -20.02
C VAL A 198 -29.61 -2.44 -20.23
N GLN A 199 -29.89 -3.52 -19.50
CA GLN A 199 -31.18 -4.22 -19.59
C GLN A 199 -32.34 -3.36 -19.05
N LEU A 200 -32.14 -2.65 -17.94
CA LEU A 200 -33.12 -1.73 -17.39
C LEU A 200 -33.49 -0.64 -18.41
N ARG A 201 -32.48 0.02 -19.01
CA ARG A 201 -32.72 1.04 -20.04
C ARG A 201 -33.47 0.51 -21.26
N ALA A 202 -33.16 -0.71 -21.69
CA ALA A 202 -33.88 -1.34 -22.81
C ALA A 202 -35.35 -1.61 -22.45
N GLN A 203 -35.64 -2.03 -21.21
CA GLN A 203 -37.02 -2.21 -20.74
C GLN A 203 -37.77 -0.88 -20.59
N GLU A 204 -37.13 0.18 -20.08
CA GLU A 204 -37.73 1.51 -19.98
C GLU A 204 -38.13 2.06 -21.36
N GLN A 205 -37.28 1.86 -22.37
CA GLN A 205 -37.59 2.23 -23.76
C GLN A 205 -38.80 1.46 -24.29
N LEU A 206 -38.80 0.13 -24.14
CA LEU A 206 -39.93 -0.71 -24.57
C LEU A 206 -41.24 -0.34 -23.85
N ALA A 207 -41.20 -0.05 -22.55
CA ALA A 207 -42.36 0.41 -21.82
C ALA A 207 -42.91 1.74 -22.34
N THR A 208 -42.02 2.65 -22.76
CA THR A 208 -42.38 3.93 -23.35
C THR A 208 -43.03 3.76 -24.73
N GLU A 209 -42.50 2.87 -25.57
CA GLU A 209 -43.05 2.52 -26.87
C GLU A 209 -44.45 1.90 -26.74
N LEU A 210 -44.61 0.89 -25.87
CA LEU A 210 -45.93 0.26 -25.61
C LEU A 210 -46.96 1.28 -25.08
N GLN A 211 -46.52 2.24 -24.27
CA GLN A 211 -47.41 3.30 -23.78
C GLN A 211 -47.85 4.26 -24.89
N ALA A 212 -46.97 4.55 -25.85
CA ALA A 212 -47.32 5.32 -27.04
C ALA A 212 -48.31 4.54 -27.93
N ASP A 213 -48.06 3.27 -28.20
CA ASP A 213 -48.97 2.41 -28.99
C ASP A 213 -50.36 2.29 -28.36
N ARG A 214 -50.42 2.09 -27.03
CA ARG A 214 -51.68 2.11 -26.28
C ARG A 214 -52.46 3.41 -26.49
N SER A 215 -51.76 4.56 -26.49
CA SER A 215 -52.41 5.85 -26.70
C SER A 215 -52.97 6.01 -28.12
N ALA A 216 -52.28 5.46 -29.13
CA ALA A 216 -52.74 5.45 -30.52
C ALA A 216 -53.99 4.57 -30.68
N ILE A 217 -53.97 3.33 -30.17
CA ILE A 217 -55.12 2.42 -30.25
C ILE A 217 -56.35 2.99 -29.52
N LEU A 218 -56.16 3.66 -28.38
CA LEU A 218 -57.26 4.33 -27.68
C LEU A 218 -57.90 5.45 -28.53
N ASN A 219 -57.11 6.19 -29.30
CA ASN A 219 -57.63 7.20 -30.22
C ASN A 219 -58.39 6.54 -31.38
N ASP A 220 -57.83 5.50 -31.99
CA ASP A 220 -58.49 4.74 -33.06
C ASP A 220 -59.81 4.11 -32.60
N LEU A 221 -59.87 3.59 -31.37
CA LEU A 221 -61.09 3.07 -30.76
C LEU A 221 -62.15 4.16 -30.58
N ARG A 222 -61.73 5.36 -30.18
CA ARG A 222 -62.63 6.51 -30.05
C ARG A 222 -63.22 6.88 -31.41
N GLU A 223 -62.40 6.96 -32.45
CA GLU A 223 -62.83 7.24 -33.82
C GLU A 223 -63.81 6.17 -34.34
N ALA A 224 -63.46 4.89 -34.21
CA ALA A 224 -64.35 3.79 -34.62
C ALA A 224 -65.69 3.80 -33.85
N GLN A 225 -65.69 4.23 -32.59
CA GLN A 225 -66.93 4.37 -31.82
C GLN A 225 -67.79 5.55 -32.29
N GLU A 226 -67.17 6.67 -32.66
CA GLU A 226 -67.86 7.81 -33.26
C GLU A 226 -68.50 7.42 -34.60
N ASP A 227 -67.79 6.67 -35.44
CA ASP A 227 -68.29 6.12 -36.71
C ASP A 227 -69.47 5.16 -36.52
N ILE A 228 -69.39 4.22 -35.56
CA ILE A 228 -70.50 3.31 -35.23
C ILE A 228 -71.73 4.12 -34.80
N ASN A 229 -71.56 5.13 -33.96
CA ASN A 229 -72.67 5.96 -33.50
C ASN A 229 -73.32 6.71 -34.67
N ARG A 230 -72.51 7.21 -35.61
CA ARG A 230 -72.98 7.90 -36.82
C ARG A 230 -73.74 6.95 -37.76
N LEU A 231 -73.19 5.77 -38.03
CA LEU A 231 -73.82 4.77 -38.91
C LEU A 231 -75.11 4.20 -38.30
N ARG A 232 -75.18 4.03 -36.97
CA ARG A 232 -76.43 3.65 -36.29
C ARG A 232 -77.54 4.69 -36.43
N GLN A 233 -77.21 5.98 -36.52
CA GLN A 233 -78.20 7.02 -36.77
C GLN A 233 -78.78 6.89 -38.20
N ALA A 234 -77.97 6.47 -39.17
CA ALA A 234 -78.40 6.23 -40.56
C ALA A 234 -79.40 5.08 -40.69
N GLU A 235 -79.34 4.07 -39.82
CA GLU A 235 -80.30 2.95 -39.81
C GLU A 235 -81.68 3.32 -39.24
N SER A 236 -81.86 4.55 -38.74
CA SER A 236 -83.13 4.99 -38.16
C SER A 236 -84.14 5.39 -39.24
N GLN A 237 -85.29 4.73 -39.27
CA GLN A 237 -86.44 5.15 -40.07
C GLN A 237 -87.36 6.01 -39.20
N ILE A 238 -87.59 7.26 -39.61
CA ILE A 238 -88.50 8.15 -38.90
C ILE A 238 -89.84 8.17 -39.64
N GLN A 239 -90.91 7.83 -38.92
CA GLN A 239 -92.26 7.88 -39.46
C GLN A 239 -92.82 9.30 -39.30
N TYR A 240 -92.99 10.01 -40.41
CA TYR A 240 -93.68 11.29 -40.46
C TYR A 240 -95.00 11.10 -41.19
N VAL A 241 -96.13 11.31 -40.49
CA VAL A 241 -97.47 11.44 -41.07
C VAL A 241 -97.71 10.41 -42.20
N ASP A 242 -97.84 9.14 -41.81
CA ASP A 242 -98.07 7.97 -42.69
C ASP A 242 -97.02 7.70 -43.78
N LYS A 243 -95.86 8.36 -43.76
CA LYS A 243 -94.72 8.06 -44.64
C LYS A 243 -93.45 7.78 -43.84
N THR A 244 -92.80 6.67 -44.13
CA THR A 244 -91.44 6.38 -43.67
C THR A 244 -90.45 7.18 -44.51
N VAL A 245 -89.62 7.99 -43.86
CA VAL A 245 -88.54 8.74 -44.53
C VAL A 245 -87.21 8.19 -44.02
N GLU A 246 -86.35 7.80 -44.96
CA GLU A 246 -84.97 7.41 -44.68
C GLU A 246 -84.16 8.67 -44.38
N VAL A 247 -83.50 8.69 -43.23
CA VAL A 247 -82.60 9.79 -42.83
C VAL A 247 -81.17 9.27 -42.92
N LEU A 248 -80.53 9.57 -44.04
CA LEU A 248 -79.13 9.25 -44.27
C LEU A 248 -78.25 10.45 -43.85
N PRO A 249 -77.09 10.21 -43.21
CA PRO A 249 -76.05 11.22 -43.06
C PRO A 249 -75.62 11.79 -44.41
N PRO A 250 -75.09 13.02 -44.45
CA PRO A 250 -74.83 13.78 -45.69
C PRO A 250 -73.84 13.14 -46.66
N ASP A 251 -73.15 12.09 -46.24
CA ASP A 251 -72.06 11.40 -46.93
C ASP A 251 -72.27 9.88 -47.02
N VAL A 252 -73.47 9.38 -46.74
CA VAL A 252 -73.85 7.96 -46.90
C VAL A 252 -74.81 7.82 -48.07
N GLU A 253 -74.42 7.05 -49.09
CA GLU A 253 -75.18 6.96 -50.36
C GLU A 253 -76.38 6.00 -50.28
N SER A 254 -76.34 4.97 -49.41
CA SER A 254 -77.45 4.01 -49.25
C SER A 254 -77.44 3.27 -47.90
N LEU A 255 -78.60 2.70 -47.53
CA LEU A 255 -78.78 1.94 -46.28
C LEU A 255 -78.06 0.57 -46.31
N GLU A 256 -77.98 -0.10 -47.47
CA GLU A 256 -77.19 -1.33 -47.62
C GLU A 256 -75.69 -1.08 -47.45
N GLN A 257 -75.19 0.04 -47.99
CA GLN A 257 -73.81 0.46 -47.79
C GLN A 257 -73.55 0.77 -46.31
N ALA A 258 -74.43 1.51 -45.64
CA ALA A 258 -74.32 1.80 -44.22
C ALA A 258 -74.26 0.54 -43.34
N ARG A 259 -75.03 -0.49 -43.67
CA ARG A 259 -75.00 -1.80 -42.98
C ARG A 259 -73.67 -2.52 -43.16
N THR A 260 -73.13 -2.47 -44.37
CA THR A 260 -71.84 -3.11 -44.70
C THR A 260 -70.71 -2.39 -43.96
N GLU A 261 -70.67 -1.06 -44.03
CA GLU A 261 -69.71 -0.23 -43.30
C GLU A 261 -69.85 -0.40 -41.78
N LEU A 262 -71.07 -0.49 -41.24
CA LEU A 262 -71.30 -0.72 -39.81
C LEU A 262 -70.73 -2.07 -39.36
N ALA A 263 -70.89 -3.12 -40.16
CA ALA A 263 -70.33 -4.44 -39.88
C ALA A 263 -68.79 -4.41 -39.89
N GLU A 264 -68.20 -3.72 -40.87
CA GLU A 264 -66.74 -3.55 -40.99
C GLU A 264 -66.16 -2.75 -39.82
N VAL A 265 -66.74 -1.60 -39.48
CA VAL A 265 -66.29 -0.77 -38.36
C VAL A 265 -66.50 -1.49 -37.02
N SER A 266 -67.58 -2.26 -36.88
CA SER A 266 -67.81 -3.10 -35.69
C SER A 266 -66.75 -4.20 -35.55
N ALA A 267 -66.36 -4.84 -36.66
CA ALA A 267 -65.27 -5.81 -36.68
C ALA A 267 -63.91 -5.15 -36.37
N ARG A 268 -63.66 -3.95 -36.91
CA ARG A 268 -62.47 -3.14 -36.59
C ARG A 268 -62.41 -2.80 -35.09
N LYS A 269 -63.51 -2.34 -34.49
CA LYS A 269 -63.59 -2.06 -33.06
C LYS A 269 -63.29 -3.30 -32.22
N ALA A 270 -63.82 -4.46 -32.58
CA ALA A 270 -63.55 -5.72 -31.88
C ALA A 270 -62.07 -6.10 -31.93
N ARG A 271 -61.42 -5.95 -33.11
CA ARG A 271 -59.97 -6.17 -33.26
C ARG A 271 -59.14 -5.21 -32.41
N LEU A 272 -59.42 -3.90 -32.48
CA LEU A 272 -58.71 -2.89 -31.68
C LEU A 272 -58.89 -3.11 -30.17
N THR A 273 -60.06 -3.62 -29.73
CA THR A 273 -60.29 -3.96 -28.32
C THR A 273 -59.43 -5.14 -27.88
N GLN A 274 -59.27 -6.15 -28.75
CA GLN A 274 -58.39 -7.29 -28.51
C GLN A 274 -56.92 -6.84 -28.45
N GLU A 275 -56.48 -6.05 -29.42
CA GLU A 275 -55.12 -5.50 -29.45
C GLU A 275 -54.80 -4.66 -28.20
N LEU A 276 -55.78 -3.90 -27.69
CA LEU A 276 -55.63 -3.14 -26.46
C LEU A 276 -55.48 -4.03 -25.23
N GLN A 277 -56.26 -5.12 -25.14
CA GLN A 277 -56.12 -6.09 -24.04
C GLN A 277 -54.74 -6.76 -24.06
N ASP A 278 -54.26 -7.15 -25.23
CA ASP A 278 -52.94 -7.77 -25.39
C ASP A 278 -51.82 -6.79 -24.98
N LEU A 279 -51.91 -5.52 -25.41
CA LEU A 279 -50.98 -4.46 -25.01
C LEU A 279 -51.01 -4.17 -23.51
N GLU A 280 -52.18 -4.15 -22.88
CA GLU A 280 -52.30 -3.94 -21.43
C GLU A 280 -51.65 -5.09 -20.63
N SER A 281 -51.75 -6.33 -21.13
CA SER A 281 -51.02 -7.47 -20.55
C SER A 281 -49.50 -7.29 -20.69
N MET A 282 -49.01 -6.88 -21.87
CA MET A 282 -47.57 -6.65 -22.10
C MET A 282 -47.01 -5.52 -21.23
N ILE A 283 -47.77 -4.43 -21.04
CA ILE A 283 -47.38 -3.32 -20.17
C ILE A 283 -47.33 -3.75 -18.70
N ALA A 284 -48.27 -4.58 -18.24
CA ALA A 284 -48.26 -5.13 -16.89
C ALA A 284 -47.00 -5.98 -16.65
N ASP A 285 -46.70 -6.89 -17.58
CA ASP A 285 -45.50 -7.74 -17.55
C ASP A 285 -44.20 -6.93 -17.56
N ALA A 286 -44.14 -5.86 -18.36
CA ALA A 286 -42.99 -4.97 -18.43
C ALA A 286 -42.79 -4.23 -17.10
N ARG A 287 -43.86 -3.76 -16.45
CA ARG A 287 -43.79 -3.08 -15.14
C ARG A 287 -43.34 -4.01 -14.02
N GLU A 288 -43.84 -5.25 -13.98
CA GLU A 288 -43.41 -6.24 -12.99
C GLU A 288 -41.93 -6.62 -13.17
N SER A 289 -41.49 -6.74 -14.43
CA SER A 289 -40.08 -6.99 -14.76
C SER A 289 -39.20 -5.82 -14.31
N SER A 290 -39.58 -4.57 -14.63
CA SER A 290 -38.86 -3.36 -14.21
C SER A 290 -38.71 -3.27 -12.70
N LYS A 291 -39.80 -3.49 -11.95
CA LYS A 291 -39.80 -3.45 -10.48
C LYS A 291 -38.84 -4.50 -9.89
N SER A 292 -38.82 -5.70 -10.47
CA SER A 292 -37.91 -6.77 -10.04
C SER A 292 -36.44 -6.42 -10.28
N ILE A 293 -36.14 -5.69 -11.37
CA ILE A 293 -34.78 -5.20 -11.66
C ILE A 293 -34.39 -4.05 -10.72
N ASP A 294 -35.30 -3.11 -10.43
CA ASP A 294 -35.04 -2.02 -9.47
C ASP A 294 -34.76 -2.54 -8.05
N GLU A 295 -35.53 -3.54 -7.59
CA GLU A 295 -35.29 -4.19 -6.30
C GLU A 295 -33.91 -4.87 -6.26
N LEU A 296 -33.49 -5.44 -7.40
CA LEU A 296 -32.18 -6.06 -7.55
C LEU A 296 -31.04 -5.03 -7.57
N GLU A 297 -31.19 -3.93 -8.31
CA GLU A 297 -30.21 -2.83 -8.36
C GLU A 297 -30.00 -2.24 -6.97
N ASN A 298 -31.08 -1.97 -6.24
CA ASN A 298 -31.02 -1.48 -4.86
C ASN A 298 -30.37 -2.51 -3.92
N GLY A 299 -30.67 -3.80 -4.09
CA GLY A 299 -30.03 -4.88 -3.32
C GLY A 299 -28.53 -4.99 -3.56
N VAL A 300 -28.09 -4.91 -4.82
CA VAL A 300 -26.67 -4.92 -5.21
C VAL A 300 -25.95 -3.66 -4.75
N GLY A 301 -26.55 -2.48 -4.95
CA GLY A 301 -26.02 -1.20 -4.49
C GLY A 301 -25.86 -1.13 -2.97
N GLY A 302 -26.83 -1.64 -2.22
CA GLY A 302 -26.74 -1.77 -0.76
C GLY A 302 -25.63 -2.72 -0.31
N LEU A 303 -25.37 -3.80 -1.05
CA LEU A 303 -24.30 -4.75 -0.75
C LEU A 303 -22.91 -4.15 -1.00
N ILE A 304 -22.74 -3.42 -2.12
CA ILE A 304 -21.51 -2.70 -2.47
C ILE A 304 -21.23 -1.59 -1.44
N ALA A 305 -22.26 -0.83 -1.04
CA ALA A 305 -22.11 0.25 -0.07
C ALA A 305 -21.81 -0.25 1.35
N ALA A 306 -22.41 -1.38 1.76
CA ALA A 306 -22.20 -1.94 3.09
C ALA A 306 -20.86 -2.67 3.23
N PHE A 307 -20.28 -3.17 2.12
CA PHE A 307 -19.14 -4.06 2.19
C PHE A 307 -18.13 -3.85 1.06
N PRO A 308 -17.02 -3.13 1.34
CA PRO A 308 -15.82 -3.19 0.51
C PRO A 308 -15.38 -4.65 0.34
N SER A 309 -15.07 -5.05 -0.88
CA SER A 309 -14.87 -6.43 -1.37
C SER A 309 -14.03 -7.37 -0.47
N ALA A 310 -13.05 -6.84 0.27
CA ALA A 310 -12.23 -7.61 1.22
C ALA A 310 -12.97 -8.11 2.47
N LEU A 311 -14.04 -7.44 2.89
CA LEU A 311 -14.82 -7.78 4.10
C LEU A 311 -15.91 -8.84 3.82
N VAL A 312 -16.44 -8.91 2.60
CA VAL A 312 -17.53 -9.84 2.23
C VAL A 312 -17.10 -11.30 2.35
N LEU A 313 -15.91 -11.65 1.85
CA LEU A 313 -15.37 -13.01 1.90
C LEU A 313 -15.06 -13.46 3.32
N LYS A 314 -14.45 -12.60 4.14
CA LYS A 314 -14.19 -12.87 5.56
C LYS A 314 -15.49 -13.01 6.36
N MET A 315 -16.50 -12.18 6.08
CA MET A 315 -17.77 -12.20 6.82
C MET A 315 -18.75 -13.28 6.36
N ARG A 316 -18.71 -13.73 5.09
CA ARG A 316 -19.50 -14.88 4.64
C ARG A 316 -19.16 -16.15 5.42
N GLY A 317 -17.88 -16.35 5.75
CA GLY A 317 -17.43 -17.50 6.55
C GLY A 317 -17.65 -17.35 8.05
N SER A 318 -17.81 -16.12 8.57
CA SER A 318 -17.89 -15.85 10.02
C SER A 318 -19.25 -15.38 10.52
N ASN A 319 -20.18 -14.99 9.64
CA ASN A 319 -21.55 -14.58 10.01
C ASN A 319 -22.62 -15.23 9.10
N PRO A 320 -23.40 -16.21 9.61
CA PRO A 320 -24.39 -16.94 8.83
C PRO A 320 -25.58 -16.07 8.36
N MET A 321 -25.86 -14.94 9.03
CA MET A 321 -26.91 -14.00 8.60
C MET A 321 -26.50 -13.23 7.33
N ILE A 322 -25.19 -13.00 7.15
CA ILE A 322 -24.65 -12.36 5.96
C ILE A 322 -24.59 -13.37 4.80
N GLY A 323 -24.19 -14.61 5.09
CA GLY A 323 -24.23 -15.70 4.11
C GLY A 323 -25.63 -15.91 3.52
N THR A 324 -26.65 -16.00 4.37
CA THR A 324 -28.06 -16.15 3.94
C THR A 324 -28.56 -14.98 3.10
N LYS A 325 -28.18 -13.73 3.41
CA LYS A 325 -28.53 -12.58 2.56
C LYS A 325 -27.85 -12.63 1.18
N ILE A 326 -26.58 -13.01 1.12
CA ILE A 326 -25.85 -13.17 -0.14
C ILE A 326 -26.48 -14.28 -0.99
N ASP A 327 -26.79 -15.43 -0.39
CA ASP A 327 -27.39 -16.56 -1.09
C ASP A 327 -28.83 -16.23 -1.54
N ALA A 328 -29.58 -15.43 -0.77
CA ALA A 328 -30.89 -14.93 -1.18
C ALA A 328 -30.81 -14.01 -2.41
N ILE A 329 -29.86 -13.07 -2.43
CA ILE A 329 -29.63 -12.19 -3.58
C ILE A 329 -29.15 -12.99 -4.81
N ALA A 330 -28.29 -13.99 -4.61
CA ALA A 330 -27.87 -14.90 -5.68
C ALA A 330 -29.04 -15.74 -6.22
N GLY A 331 -29.96 -16.14 -5.34
CA GLY A 331 -31.21 -16.80 -5.71
C GLY A 331 -32.13 -15.90 -6.53
N GLN A 332 -32.31 -14.64 -6.13
CA GLN A 332 -33.06 -13.63 -6.88
C GLN A 332 -32.45 -13.35 -8.25
N LEU A 333 -31.12 -13.22 -8.34
CA LEU A 333 -30.39 -13.07 -9.61
C LEU A 333 -30.62 -14.25 -10.56
N ARG A 334 -30.60 -15.48 -10.03
CA ARG A 334 -30.81 -16.69 -10.83
C ARG A 334 -32.27 -16.78 -11.31
N ALA A 335 -33.24 -16.51 -10.43
CA ALA A 335 -34.65 -16.46 -10.81
C ALA A 335 -34.93 -15.41 -11.88
N LEU A 336 -34.32 -14.22 -11.76
CA LEU A 336 -34.45 -13.14 -12.74
C LEU A 336 -33.83 -13.51 -14.09
N ALA A 337 -32.65 -14.14 -14.08
CA ALA A 337 -32.02 -14.67 -15.29
C ALA A 337 -32.88 -15.75 -15.97
N ASP A 338 -33.52 -16.63 -15.20
CA ASP A 338 -34.41 -17.68 -15.71
C ASP A 338 -35.68 -17.08 -16.34
N THR A 339 -36.28 -16.04 -15.75
CA THR A 339 -37.42 -15.32 -16.34
C THR A 339 -37.07 -14.53 -17.59
N LEU A 340 -35.85 -13.98 -17.67
CA LEU A 340 -35.37 -13.30 -18.88
C LEU A 340 -35.02 -14.31 -19.99
N ALA A 341 -34.48 -15.48 -19.63
CA ALA A 341 -34.17 -16.54 -20.58
C ALA A 341 -35.43 -17.19 -21.18
N SER A 342 -36.48 -17.39 -20.37
CA SER A 342 -37.75 -17.94 -20.85
C SER A 342 -38.49 -17.00 -21.80
N LYS A 343 -38.39 -15.68 -21.60
CA LYS A 343 -38.95 -14.65 -22.50
C LYS A 343 -38.16 -14.45 -23.81
N LYS A 344 -36.94 -15.00 -23.93
CA LYS A 344 -36.13 -14.92 -25.17
C LYS A 344 -36.41 -16.06 -26.16
N ILE A 345 -37.21 -17.06 -25.76
CA ILE A 345 -37.53 -18.27 -26.54
C ILE A 345 -38.99 -18.25 -27.05
N ALA A 346 -39.82 -17.29 -26.62
CA ALA A 346 -41.17 -17.06 -27.14
C ALA A 346 -41.19 -15.90 -28.15
#